data_AF-A0A378N7I8-F1
#
_entry.id   AF-A0A378N7I8-F1
#
_cell.length_a   1.000
_cell.length_b   1.000
_cell.length_c   1.000
_cell.angle_alpha   90.00
_cell.angle_beta   90.00
_cell.angle_gamma   90.00
#
_symmetry.space_group_name_H-M   'P 1'
#
loop_
_entity.id
_entity.type
_entity.pdbx_description
1 polymer ?
#
loop_
_entity_poly.entity_id
_entity_poly.type
_entity_poly.pdbx_seq_one_letter_code
_entity_poly.pdbx_strand_id
1 'polypeptide(L)' 'MPGWSENTFRVTKREDLPQAALDYIKRIEELVGVPVDILSTGPDRVETMILRDPFAA' A
#
# COMPACT_ATOMS: atom_id res chain seq x y z
N MET A 1 -1.07 -16.29 4.15
CA MET A 1 -0.93 -15.12 5.04
C MET A 1 -2.27 -14.84 5.69
N PRO A 2 -2.33 -14.29 6.92
CA PRO A 2 -3.60 -13.84 7.49
C PRO A 2 -4.20 -12.71 6.63
N GLY A 3 -5.53 -12.66 6.55
CA GLY A 3 -6.23 -11.49 6.02
C GLY A 3 -6.37 -10.40 7.08
N TRP A 4 -7.07 -9.33 6.72
CA TRP A 4 -7.47 -8.24 7.62
C TRP A 4 -8.97 -8.01 7.53
N SER A 5 -9.60 -7.59 8.63
CA SER A 5 -11.03 -7.25 8.68
C SER A 5 -11.27 -5.74 8.75
N GLU A 6 -10.23 -4.99 9.09
CA GLU A 6 -10.20 -3.55 9.14
C GLU A 6 -10.32 -2.96 7.72
N ASN A 7 -10.96 -1.79 7.63
CA ASN A 7 -11.19 -1.14 6.35
C ASN A 7 -9.91 -0.45 5.85
N THR A 8 -9.50 -0.77 4.63
CA THR A 8 -8.40 -0.08 3.93
C THR A 8 -8.90 0.98 2.95
N PHE A 9 -10.20 1.01 2.67
CA PHE A 9 -10.82 1.96 1.75
C PHE A 9 -10.58 3.40 2.22
N ARG A 10 -10.08 4.24 1.31
CA ARG A 10 -9.73 5.66 1.53
C ARG A 10 -8.60 5.94 2.51
N VAL A 11 -7.85 4.92 2.93
CA VAL A 11 -6.66 5.14 3.78
C VAL A 11 -5.59 5.91 2.99
N THR A 12 -5.12 7.02 3.53
CA THR A 12 -4.14 7.91 2.89
C THR A 12 -2.80 7.96 3.60
N LYS A 13 -2.66 7.27 4.73
CA LYS A 13 -1.39 7.12 5.46
C LYS A 13 -1.06 5.66 5.67
N ARG A 14 0.22 5.33 5.50
CA ARG A 14 0.71 3.94 5.62
C ARG A 14 0.53 3.38 7.04
N GLU A 15 0.66 4.23 8.06
CA GLU A 15 0.51 3.85 9.47
C GLU A 15 -0.92 3.47 9.85
N ASP A 16 -1.91 3.88 9.06
CA ASP A 16 -3.33 3.55 9.28
C ASP A 16 -3.71 2.21 8.61
N LEU A 17 -2.78 1.57 7.86
CA LEU A 17 -3.03 0.26 7.25
C LEU A 17 -2.88 -0.87 8.27
N PRO A 18 -3.71 -1.92 8.17
CA PRO A 18 -3.55 -3.11 9.00
C PRO A 18 -2.19 -3.78 8.76
N GLN A 19 -1.57 -4.30 9.82
CA GLN A 19 -0.27 -4.96 9.71
C GLN A 19 -0.29 -6.12 8.70
N ALA A 20 -1.37 -6.91 8.67
CA ALA A 20 -1.51 -8.00 7.72
C ALA A 20 -1.56 -7.52 6.24
N ALA A 21 -2.07 -6.32 5.98
CA ALA A 21 -2.06 -5.70 4.65
C ALA A 21 -0.64 -5.25 4.26
N LEU A 22 0.10 -4.65 5.20
CA LEU A 22 1.50 -4.28 5.00
C LEU A 22 2.37 -5.50 4.75
N ASP A 23 2.16 -6.58 5.50
CA ASP A 23 2.86 -7.85 5.30
C ASP A 23 2.56 -8.42 3.91
N TYR A 24 1.30 -8.34 3.46
CA TYR A 24 0.88 -8.83 2.14
C TYR A 24 1.59 -8.10 1.02
N ILE A 25 1.66 -6.77 1.10
CA ILE A 25 2.42 -5.92 0.16
C ILE A 25 3.89 -6.34 0.16
N LYS A 26 4.50 -6.45 1.35
CA LYS A 26 5.90 -6.88 1.49
C LYS A 26 6.16 -8.24 0.85
N ARG A 27 5.24 -9.19 1.01
CA ARG A 27 5.37 -10.51 0.41
C ARG A 27 5.33 -10.46 -1.12
N ILE A 28 4.54 -9.57 -1.71
CA ILE A 28 4.53 -9.36 -3.17
C ILE A 28 5.88 -8.79 -3.62
N GLU A 29 6.42 -7.79 -2.92
CA GLU A 29 7.72 -7.21 -3.23
C GLU A 29 8.84 -8.26 -3.22
N GLU A 30 8.86 -9.14 -2.19
CA GLU A 30 9.82 -10.24 -2.08
C GLU A 30 9.72 -11.26 -3.22
N LEU A 31 8.50 -11.56 -3.68
CA LEU A 31 8.26 -12.56 -4.73
C LEU A 31 8.62 -12.06 -6.12
N VAL A 32 8.35 -10.79 -6.39
CA VAL A 32 8.55 -10.17 -7.71
C VAL A 32 9.94 -9.52 -7.80
N GLY A 33 10.57 -9.19 -6.67
CA GLY A 33 11.88 -8.53 -6.62
C GLY A 33 11.83 -7.05 -6.96
N VAL A 34 10.66 -6.41 -6.85
CA VAL A 34 10.43 -4.99 -7.15
C VAL A 34 9.62 -4.33 -6.02
N PRO A 35 9.88 -3.05 -5.69
CA PRO A 35 9.13 -2.33 -4.67
C PRO A 35 7.73 -1.92 -5.15
N VAL A 36 6.80 -1.78 -4.21
CA VAL A 36 5.51 -1.14 -4.42
C VAL A 36 5.62 0.32 -4.03
N ASP A 37 5.75 1.18 -5.04
CA ASP A 37 6.00 2.61 -4.84
C ASP A 37 4.71 3.44 -4.69
N ILE A 38 3.57 2.93 -5.16
CA ILE A 38 2.27 3.62 -5.13
C ILE A 38 1.19 2.64 -4.67
N LEU A 39 0.36 3.06 -3.72
CA LEU A 39 -0.78 2.30 -3.21
C LEU A 39 -2.07 3.11 -3.37
N SER A 40 -3.01 2.63 -4.18
CA SER A 40 -4.35 3.22 -4.29
C SER A 40 -5.33 2.45 -3.40
N THR A 41 -6.10 3.19 -2.61
CA THR A 41 -7.06 2.65 -1.63
C THR A 41 -8.51 3.02 -1.95
N GLY A 42 -8.76 3.64 -3.10
CA GLY A 42 -10.10 4.01 -3.54
C GLY A 42 -10.11 4.75 -4.87
N PRO A 43 -11.30 5.12 -5.38
CA PRO A 43 -11.47 5.74 -6.69
C PRO A 43 -11.04 7.22 -6.76
N ASP A 44 -10.95 7.93 -5.64
CA ASP A 44 -10.55 9.34 -5.66
C ASP A 44 -9.03 9.49 -5.83
N ARG A 45 -8.59 10.57 -6.48
CA ARG A 45 -7.17 10.91 -6.66
C ARG A 45 -6.43 11.04 -5.33
N VAL A 46 -7.10 11.55 -4.30
CA VAL A 46 -6.48 11.73 -2.97
C VAL A 46 -6.38 10.42 -2.19
N GLU A 47 -7.09 9.37 -2.59
CA GLU A 47 -7.07 8.03 -2.00
C GLU A 47 -5.88 7.21 -2.54
N THR A 48 -4.71 7.84 -2.60
CA THR A 48 -3.46 7.27 -3.13
C THR A 48 -2.28 7.69 -2.26
N MET A 49 -1.49 6.72 -1.82
CA MET A 49 -0.21 6.93 -1.15
C MET A 49 0.93 6.80 -2.17
N ILE A 50 1.71 7.87 -2.34
CA ILE A 50 2.95 7.86 -3.11
C ILE A 50 4.11 7.65 -2.11
N LEU A 51 4.66 6.44 -2.08
CA LEU A 51 5.76 6.07 -1.18
C LEU A 51 7.12 6.46 -1.78
N ARG A 52 7.23 6.35 -3.10
CA ARG A 52 8.34 6.85 -3.90
C ARG A 52 7.77 7.50 -5.14
N ASP A 53 8.03 8.80 -5.32
CA ASP A 53 7.60 9.52 -6.52
C ASP A 53 8.46 9.05 -7.72
N PRO A 54 7.84 8.50 -8.79
CA PRO A 54 8.57 8.07 -9.99
C PRO A 54 9.34 9.19 -10.70
N PHE A 55 9.02 10.46 -10.41
CA PHE A 55 9.67 11.63 -10.99
C PHE A 55 10.58 12.38 -10.01
N ALA A 56 10.71 11.92 -8.76
CA ALA A 56 11.69 12.50 -7.84
C ALA A 56 13.12 12.14 -8.30
N ALA A 57 13.99 13.16 -8.32
CA ALA A 57 15.40 13.05 -8.69
C ALA A 57 16.26 12.46 -7.57
#